data_AF-A0A6I9NEG7-F1
#
_entry.id   AF-A0A6I9NEG7-F1
#
_cell.length_a   1.000
_cell.length_b   1.000
_cell.length_c   1.000
_cell.angle_alpha   90.00
_cell.angle_beta   90.00
_cell.angle_gamma   90.00
#
_symmetry.space_group_name_H-M   'P 1'
#
loop_
_entity.id
_entity.type
_entity.pdbx_description
1 polymer ?
#
loop_
_entity_poly.entity_id
_entity_poly.type
_entity_poly.pdbx_seq_one_letter_code
_entity_poly.pdbx_strand_id
1 'polypeptide(L)'
;MMSQDRRRIWEGSGKQMQLFILAYLLLLALPCMGFLPNFWSRVLTLSWDSHTHQYITEQAILNVTLETLRSTKTSQGNNEEEQTRLGRGFWRAVGEVVKSNAAMDFLSSTRSDPVYHFDSEQVDSAMGMLRQFWAQTLLSVRAKEYQSARHSLGQLFHSLQDFYSHSNWVEMGQRSIYLHLLQPEEPAVPVAEVPQM
;
A
#
# COMPACT_ATOMS: atom_id res chain seq x y z
N MET A 1 -39.78 24.02 -59.62
CA MET A 1 -38.97 25.05 -58.92
C MET A 1 -39.15 24.83 -57.42
N MET A 2 -38.04 24.81 -56.66
CA MET A 2 -37.90 24.70 -55.17
C MET A 2 -38.11 23.30 -54.57
N SER A 3 -37.10 22.41 -54.55
CA SER A 3 -35.96 22.30 -53.60
C SER A 3 -36.36 21.88 -52.17
N GLN A 4 -36.38 20.56 -51.96
CA GLN A 4 -36.26 19.90 -50.67
C GLN A 4 -34.77 19.74 -50.33
N ASP A 5 -34.19 20.65 -49.55
CA ASP A 5 -32.83 20.42 -49.00
C ASP A 5 -32.65 21.19 -47.69
N ARG A 6 -33.44 20.81 -46.67
CA ARG A 6 -33.33 21.40 -45.32
C ARG A 6 -33.33 20.35 -44.20
N ARG A 7 -32.80 19.15 -44.47
CA ARG A 7 -32.69 18.05 -43.48
C ARG A 7 -31.30 17.40 -43.37
N ARG A 8 -30.25 17.95 -43.99
CA ARG A 8 -28.89 17.34 -43.98
C ARG A 8 -27.80 18.11 -43.25
N ILE A 9 -28.13 19.21 -42.56
CA ILE A 9 -27.13 20.06 -41.89
C ILE A 9 -26.99 19.72 -40.39
N TRP A 10 -27.90 18.93 -39.81
CA TRP A 10 -27.95 18.65 -38.36
C TRP A 10 -27.52 17.23 -37.95
N GLU A 11 -26.76 16.52 -38.81
CA GLU A 11 -26.15 15.22 -38.45
C GLU A 11 -24.61 15.26 -38.38
N GLY A 12 -23.97 16.28 -38.95
CA GLY A 12 -22.50 16.40 -38.97
C GLY A 12 -21.90 16.95 -37.68
N SER A 13 -22.63 17.81 -36.96
CA SER A 13 -22.13 18.50 -35.77
C SER A 13 -21.99 17.56 -34.55
N GLY A 14 -22.93 16.62 -34.37
CA GLY A 14 -22.90 15.67 -33.25
C GLY A 14 -21.71 14.69 -33.32
N LYS A 15 -21.38 14.20 -34.52
CA LYS A 15 -20.23 13.30 -34.73
C LYS A 15 -18.90 14.01 -34.49
N GLN A 16 -18.80 15.27 -34.90
CA GLN A 16 -17.61 16.09 -34.64
C GLN A 16 -17.45 16.35 -33.15
N MET A 17 -18.53 16.70 -32.45
CA MET A 17 -18.51 16.91 -31.00
C MET A 17 -18.19 15.62 -30.22
N GLN A 18 -18.70 14.47 -30.65
CA GLN A 18 -18.35 13.16 -30.10
C GLN A 18 -16.87 12.82 -30.31
N LEU A 19 -16.29 13.14 -31.47
CA LEU A 19 -14.86 12.96 -31.74
C LEU A 19 -13.99 13.85 -30.84
N PHE A 20 -14.41 15.10 -30.60
CA PHE A 20 -13.71 15.98 -29.67
C PHE A 20 -13.81 15.50 -28.22
N ILE A 21 -14.97 14.98 -27.78
CA ILE A 21 -15.14 14.38 -26.46
C ILE A 21 -14.28 13.12 -26.31
N LEU A 22 -14.24 12.26 -27.32
CA LEU A 22 -13.42 11.05 -27.31
C LEU A 22 -11.92 11.40 -27.29
N ALA A 23 -11.50 12.39 -28.07
CA ALA A 23 -10.12 12.89 -28.07
C ALA A 23 -9.76 13.54 -26.73
N TYR A 24 -10.69 14.26 -26.09
CA TYR A 24 -10.50 14.84 -24.76
C TYR A 24 -10.41 13.75 -23.67
N LEU A 25 -11.23 12.71 -23.73
CA LEU A 25 -11.14 11.54 -22.85
C LEU A 25 -9.82 10.77 -23.03
N LEU A 26 -9.34 10.63 -24.27
CA LEU A 26 -8.03 10.03 -24.57
C LEU A 26 -6.86 10.90 -24.08
N LEU A 27 -7.01 12.23 -24.08
CA LEU A 27 -6.00 13.16 -23.53
C LEU A 27 -5.97 13.16 -21.99
N LEU A 28 -7.10 12.88 -21.32
CA LEU A 28 -7.14 12.62 -19.87
C LEU A 28 -6.51 11.27 -19.49
N ALA A 29 -6.44 10.33 -20.43
CA ALA A 29 -5.83 9.01 -20.25
C ALA A 29 -4.33 8.96 -20.54
N LEU A 30 -3.66 10.10 -20.79
CA LEU A 30 -2.20 10.14 -20.70
C LEU A 30 -1.78 9.70 -19.28
N PRO A 31 -0.68 8.95 -19.11
CA PRO A 31 -0.20 8.55 -17.81
C PRO A 31 0.35 9.78 -17.09
N CYS A 32 -0.56 10.62 -16.58
CA CYS A 32 -0.24 11.46 -15.47
C CYS A 32 0.18 10.49 -14.36
N MET A 33 1.41 10.66 -13.87
CA MET A 33 1.84 10.09 -12.61
C MET A 33 1.00 10.78 -11.53
N GLY A 34 -0.27 10.38 -11.44
CA GLY A 34 -1.25 10.98 -10.58
C GLY A 34 -0.78 10.84 -9.16
N PHE A 35 -0.59 11.99 -8.51
CA PHE A 35 -0.70 12.06 -7.07
C PHE A 35 -2.10 11.53 -6.74
N LEU A 36 -2.18 10.29 -6.27
CA LEU A 36 -3.37 9.74 -5.64
C LEU A 36 -3.28 10.14 -4.17
N PRO A 37 -3.87 11.28 -3.74
CA PRO A 37 -3.99 11.53 -2.32
C PRO A 37 -4.73 10.36 -1.67
N ASN A 38 -4.33 10.00 -0.45
CA ASN A 38 -4.91 8.88 0.32
C ASN A 38 -6.44 8.87 0.29
N PHE A 39 -7.08 10.02 0.11
CA PHE A 39 -8.52 10.17 -0.16
C PHE A 39 -9.04 9.24 -1.28
N TRP A 40 -8.42 9.22 -2.46
CA TRP A 40 -8.89 8.40 -3.58
C TRP A 40 -8.65 6.91 -3.35
N SER A 41 -7.61 6.52 -2.59
CA SER A 41 -7.41 5.12 -2.19
C SER A 41 -8.58 4.61 -1.32
N ARG A 42 -9.03 5.41 -0.34
CA ARG A 42 -10.14 5.07 0.56
C ARG A 42 -11.49 5.06 -0.15
N VAL A 43 -11.66 5.97 -1.12
CA VAL A 43 -12.86 6.00 -1.99
C VAL A 43 -12.91 4.79 -2.92
N LEU A 44 -11.80 4.41 -3.55
CA LEU A 44 -11.73 3.27 -4.47
C LEU A 44 -11.83 1.91 -3.77
N THR A 45 -11.39 1.82 -2.51
CA THR A 45 -11.44 0.59 -1.70
C THR A 45 -12.67 0.49 -0.80
N LEU A 46 -13.58 1.48 -0.84
CA LEU A 46 -14.78 1.56 0.03
C LEU A 46 -14.46 1.44 1.53
N SER A 47 -13.25 1.80 1.94
CA SER A 47 -12.69 1.54 3.27
C SER A 47 -12.85 2.72 4.23
N TRP A 48 -13.97 3.45 4.14
CA TRP A 48 -14.14 4.77 4.80
C TRP A 48 -13.91 4.72 6.32
N ASP A 49 -14.19 3.58 6.96
CA ASP A 49 -14.05 3.37 8.41
C ASP A 49 -13.00 2.28 8.80
N SER A 50 -12.30 1.67 7.83
CA SER A 50 -11.23 0.71 8.12
C SER A 50 -9.83 1.32 7.93
N HIS A 51 -8.90 0.94 8.80
CA HIS A 51 -7.51 1.34 8.68
C HIS A 51 -6.87 0.57 7.52
N THR A 52 -6.54 1.25 6.42
CA THR A 52 -5.88 0.62 5.28
C THR A 52 -4.43 0.30 5.61
N HIS A 53 -3.84 -0.69 4.93
CA HIS A 53 -2.42 -1.00 5.13
C HIS A 53 -1.51 0.19 4.85
N GLN A 54 -1.89 1.01 3.88
CA GLN A 54 -1.23 2.27 3.55
C GLN A 54 -1.22 3.24 4.73
N TYR A 55 -2.38 3.46 5.36
CA TYR A 55 -2.52 4.39 6.47
C TYR A 55 -1.76 3.90 7.71
N ILE A 56 -1.90 2.62 8.07
CA ILE A 56 -1.17 2.01 9.19
C ILE A 56 0.34 2.13 8.96
N THR A 57 0.81 1.83 7.75
CA THR A 57 2.23 1.94 7.38
C THR A 57 2.74 3.38 7.51
N GLU A 58 2.01 4.36 6.97
CA GLU A 58 2.39 5.77 7.03
C GLU A 58 2.51 6.25 8.49
N GLN A 59 1.50 5.95 9.31
CA GLN A 59 1.48 6.35 10.73
C GLN A 59 2.57 5.64 11.54
N ALA A 60 2.82 4.36 11.28
CA ALA A 60 3.87 3.61 11.98
C ALA A 60 5.26 4.22 11.72
N ILE A 61 5.60 4.50 10.45
CA ILE A 61 6.89 5.10 10.09
C ILE A 61 7.02 6.49 10.71
N LEU A 62 5.95 7.29 10.67
CA LEU A 62 5.94 8.62 11.24
C LEU A 62 6.16 8.59 12.76
N ASN A 63 5.43 7.73 13.47
CA ASN A 63 5.54 7.60 14.92
C ASN A 63 6.95 7.18 15.34
N VAL A 64 7.51 6.13 14.72
CA VAL A 64 8.88 5.66 15.01
C VAL A 64 9.91 6.73 14.70
N THR A 65 9.72 7.49 13.60
CA THR A 65 10.64 8.59 13.24
C THR A 65 10.61 9.69 14.29
N LEU A 66 9.42 10.13 14.71
CA LEU A 66 9.29 11.17 15.74
C LEU A 66 9.84 10.69 17.08
N GLU A 67 9.57 9.45 17.47
CA GLU A 67 10.12 8.85 18.69
C GLU A 67 11.65 8.81 18.67
N THR A 68 12.23 8.42 17.53
CA THR A 68 13.69 8.42 17.33
C THR A 68 14.25 9.85 17.42
N LEU A 69 13.62 10.82 16.76
CA LEU A 69 14.04 12.22 16.79
C LEU A 69 13.92 12.83 18.20
N ARG A 70 12.90 12.46 18.98
CA ARG A 70 12.77 12.88 20.38
C ARG A 70 13.81 12.23 21.27
N SER A 71 14.06 10.93 21.09
CA SER A 71 15.08 10.21 21.84
C SER A 71 16.48 10.79 21.61
N THR A 72 16.73 11.34 20.42
CA THR A 72 18.00 12.02 20.11
C THR A 72 18.08 13.47 20.56
N LYS A 73 16.95 14.12 20.89
CA LYS A 73 16.90 15.49 21.39
C LYS A 73 16.55 15.50 22.88
N THR A 74 17.51 15.74 23.75
CA THR A 74 17.22 16.23 25.11
C THR A 74 16.50 17.57 25.01
N SER A 75 15.19 17.56 25.33
CA SER A 75 14.27 18.71 25.54
C SER A 75 13.31 19.10 24.39
N GLN A 76 12.04 18.69 24.60
CA GLN A 76 10.80 19.49 24.61
C GLN A 76 10.45 20.34 23.37
N GLY A 77 9.63 19.75 22.48
CA GLY A 77 8.87 20.44 21.43
C GLY A 77 7.57 19.67 21.11
N ASN A 78 6.49 20.39 20.77
CA ASN A 78 5.15 19.83 20.57
C ASN A 78 5.04 19.00 19.27
N ASN A 79 4.31 17.89 19.29
CA ASN A 79 4.27 16.85 18.23
C ASN A 79 3.86 17.35 16.83
N GLU A 80 2.93 18.30 16.75
CA GLU A 80 2.38 18.79 15.48
C GLU A 80 3.40 19.65 14.69
N GLU A 81 4.27 20.36 15.42
CA GLU A 81 5.30 21.20 14.83
C GLU A 81 6.47 20.35 14.29
N GLU A 82 6.78 19.23 14.95
CA GLU A 82 7.79 18.26 14.47
C GLU A 82 7.34 17.55 13.18
N GLN A 83 6.07 17.16 13.07
CA GLN A 83 5.51 16.57 11.84
C GLN A 83 5.67 17.51 10.63
N THR A 84 5.33 18.79 10.82
CA THR A 84 5.46 19.84 9.82
C THR A 84 6.93 20.12 9.42
N ARG A 85 7.89 19.76 10.30
CA ARG A 85 9.32 19.92 10.04
C ARG A 85 9.95 18.75 9.27
N LEU A 86 9.27 17.62 9.11
CA LEU A 86 9.79 16.52 8.31
C LEU A 86 9.80 16.94 6.83
N GLY A 87 11.00 17.11 6.26
CA GLY A 87 11.18 17.69 4.93
C GLY A 87 10.65 16.80 3.80
N ARG A 88 10.53 17.38 2.59
CA ARG A 88 10.00 16.67 1.39
C ARG A 88 10.66 15.32 1.09
N GLY A 89 11.95 15.18 1.39
CA GLY A 89 12.68 13.93 1.20
C GLY A 89 12.17 12.78 2.08
N PHE A 90 11.78 13.09 3.32
CA PHE A 90 11.18 12.11 4.23
C PHE A 90 9.84 11.63 3.70
N TRP A 91 8.93 12.56 3.38
CA TRP A 91 7.59 12.20 2.89
C TRP A 91 7.63 11.46 1.55
N ARG A 92 8.60 11.77 0.68
CA ARG A 92 8.85 10.99 -0.53
C ARG A 92 9.24 9.55 -0.20
N ALA A 93 10.15 9.35 0.76
CA ALA A 93 10.56 8.03 1.20
C ALA A 93 9.40 7.24 1.82
N VAL A 94 8.59 7.86 2.68
CA VAL A 94 7.38 7.23 3.24
C VAL A 94 6.42 6.82 2.11
N GLY A 95 6.17 7.71 1.15
CA GLY A 95 5.32 7.43 0.00
C GLY A 95 5.81 6.25 -0.86
N GLU A 96 7.13 6.06 -0.98
CA GLU A 96 7.69 4.88 -1.68
C GLU A 96 7.39 3.57 -0.93
N VAL A 97 7.48 3.56 0.40
CA VAL A 97 7.13 2.39 1.22
C VAL A 97 5.62 2.10 1.15
N VAL A 98 4.79 3.12 1.36
CA VAL A 98 3.31 3.03 1.32
C VAL A 98 2.83 2.55 -0.05
N LYS A 99 3.40 3.09 -1.14
CA LYS A 99 3.07 2.65 -2.51
C LYS A 99 3.46 1.19 -2.71
N SER A 100 4.63 0.77 -2.23
CA SER A 100 5.10 -0.61 -2.38
C SER A 100 4.25 -1.61 -1.58
N ASN A 101 3.85 -1.21 -0.38
CA ASN A 101 2.89 -1.94 0.45
C ASN A 101 1.58 -2.17 -0.32
N ALA A 102 0.93 -1.09 -0.75
CA ALA A 102 -0.31 -1.16 -1.52
C ALA A 102 -0.19 -1.97 -2.81
N ALA A 103 0.94 -1.90 -3.49
CA ALA A 103 1.14 -2.53 -4.79
C ALA A 103 1.01 -4.06 -4.73
N MET A 104 1.20 -4.68 -3.56
CA MET A 104 1.08 -6.13 -3.38
C MET A 104 -0.30 -6.66 -3.79
N ASP A 105 -1.37 -5.89 -3.54
CA ASP A 105 -2.75 -6.26 -3.91
C ASP A 105 -3.07 -6.08 -5.41
N PHE A 106 -2.23 -5.37 -6.16
CA PHE A 106 -2.53 -4.97 -7.54
C PHE A 106 -1.57 -5.57 -8.57
N LEU A 107 -0.31 -5.82 -8.19
CA LEU A 107 0.71 -6.35 -9.09
C LEU A 107 0.36 -7.78 -9.50
N SER A 108 0.38 -8.05 -10.79
CA SER A 108 0.07 -9.40 -11.32
C SER A 108 0.97 -10.50 -10.77
N SER A 109 2.18 -10.16 -10.31
CA SER A 109 3.13 -11.09 -9.71
C SER A 109 2.81 -11.48 -8.27
N THR A 110 1.95 -10.73 -7.57
CA THR A 110 1.68 -10.93 -6.13
C THR A 110 0.19 -11.08 -5.83
N ARG A 111 -0.69 -10.31 -6.50
CA ARG A 111 -2.13 -10.15 -6.20
C ARG A 111 -2.99 -11.42 -6.12
N SER A 112 -2.47 -12.56 -6.54
CA SER A 112 -3.21 -13.83 -6.59
C SER A 112 -2.38 -14.99 -6.07
N ASP A 113 -1.22 -14.68 -5.50
CA ASP A 113 -0.36 -15.67 -4.88
C ASP A 113 -0.56 -15.60 -3.35
N PRO A 114 -1.22 -16.61 -2.75
CA PRO A 114 -1.59 -16.62 -1.35
C PRO A 114 -0.40 -16.53 -0.39
N VAL A 115 0.81 -16.88 -0.83
CA VAL A 115 2.01 -16.82 0.00
C VAL A 115 2.37 -15.37 0.36
N TYR A 116 2.09 -14.41 -0.52
CA TYR A 116 2.34 -12.99 -0.23
C TYR A 116 1.30 -12.40 0.74
N HIS A 117 0.15 -13.08 0.87
CA HIS A 117 -1.05 -12.57 1.52
C HIS A 117 -1.47 -13.34 2.78
N PHE A 118 -0.63 -14.27 3.26
CA PHE A 118 -0.96 -15.16 4.40
C PHE A 118 -2.32 -15.88 4.22
N ASP A 119 -2.66 -16.20 2.98
CA ASP A 119 -3.94 -16.81 2.61
C ASP A 119 -3.82 -18.33 2.44
N SER A 120 -4.99 -18.99 2.34
CA SER A 120 -5.10 -20.42 2.01
C SER A 120 -4.29 -21.33 2.94
N GLU A 121 -4.14 -20.93 4.21
CA GLU A 121 -3.43 -21.70 5.25
C GLU A 121 -1.95 -21.96 4.94
N GLN A 122 -1.35 -21.22 3.99
CA GLN A 122 0.06 -21.36 3.62
C GLN A 122 0.99 -20.55 4.55
N VAL A 123 0.76 -20.67 5.85
CA VAL A 123 1.40 -19.84 6.89
C VAL A 123 2.92 -20.02 6.89
N ASP A 124 3.43 -21.25 6.80
CA ASP A 124 4.88 -21.52 6.80
C ASP A 124 5.59 -20.89 5.60
N SER A 125 5.02 -21.05 4.40
CA SER A 125 5.53 -20.45 3.18
C SER A 125 5.50 -18.92 3.26
N ALA A 126 4.40 -18.36 3.78
CA ALA A 126 4.23 -16.92 3.93
C ALA A 126 5.23 -16.33 4.96
N MET A 127 5.50 -17.03 6.07
CA MET A 127 6.56 -16.67 7.00
C MET A 127 7.95 -16.72 6.34
N GLY A 128 8.20 -17.72 5.49
CA GLY A 128 9.42 -17.79 4.68
C GLY A 128 9.60 -16.55 3.80
N MET A 129 8.54 -16.13 3.09
CA MET A 129 8.54 -14.94 2.25
C MET A 129 8.70 -13.65 3.06
N LEU A 130 8.03 -13.54 4.21
CA LEU A 130 8.18 -12.41 5.13
C LEU A 130 9.65 -12.24 5.56
N ARG A 131 10.32 -13.35 5.92
CA ARG A 131 11.74 -13.34 6.30
C ARG A 131 12.66 -13.02 5.12
N GLN A 132 12.29 -13.42 3.90
CA GLN A 132 13.02 -13.03 2.69
C GLN A 132 12.96 -11.52 2.45
N PHE A 133 11.79 -10.89 2.58
CA PHE A 133 11.66 -9.43 2.48
C PHE A 133 12.45 -8.70 3.57
N TRP A 134 12.46 -9.24 4.79
CA TRP A 134 13.28 -8.71 5.87
C TRP A 134 14.77 -8.74 5.50
N ALA A 135 15.27 -9.90 5.07
CA ALA A 135 16.66 -10.06 4.66
C ALA A 135 17.03 -9.13 3.50
N GLN A 136 16.19 -9.02 2.47
CA GLN A 136 16.40 -8.14 1.32
C GLN A 136 16.41 -6.67 1.72
N THR A 137 15.53 -6.25 2.63
CA THR A 137 15.53 -4.90 3.18
C THR A 137 16.86 -4.58 3.86
N LEU A 138 17.33 -5.46 4.75
CA LEU A 138 18.61 -5.26 5.44
C LEU A 138 19.81 -5.24 4.50
N LEU A 139 19.86 -6.15 3.52
CA LEU A 139 20.91 -6.19 2.50
C LEU A 139 20.93 -4.91 1.68
N SER A 140 19.76 -4.45 1.22
CA SER A 140 19.64 -3.21 0.43
C SER A 140 20.08 -1.98 1.22
N VAL A 141 19.72 -1.89 2.52
CA VAL A 141 20.17 -0.80 3.40
C VAL A 141 21.70 -0.82 3.54
N ARG A 142 22.31 -1.99 3.76
CA ARG A 142 23.78 -2.13 3.87
C ARG A 142 24.50 -1.75 2.58
N ALA A 143 23.91 -2.07 1.43
CA ALA A 143 24.40 -1.69 0.11
C ALA A 143 24.14 -0.21 -0.24
N LYS A 144 23.44 0.55 0.63
CA LYS A 144 22.99 1.93 0.38
C LYS A 144 22.00 2.06 -0.78
N GLU A 145 21.35 0.97 -1.16
CA GLU A 145 20.28 0.93 -2.17
C GLU A 145 18.93 1.27 -1.54
N TYR A 146 18.79 2.53 -1.10
CA TYR A 146 17.65 2.90 -0.25
C TYR A 146 16.29 2.80 -0.96
N GLN A 147 16.22 2.93 -2.28
CA GLN A 147 14.99 2.73 -3.02
C GLN A 147 14.56 1.25 -2.97
N SER A 148 15.48 0.32 -3.24
CA SER A 148 15.25 -1.13 -3.13
C SER A 148 14.86 -1.52 -1.71
N ALA A 149 15.53 -0.93 -0.71
CA ALA A 149 15.19 -1.13 0.69
C ALA A 149 13.76 -0.71 1.01
N ARG A 150 13.31 0.47 0.55
CA ARG A 150 11.94 0.95 0.78
C ARG A 150 10.90 0.13 0.05
N HIS A 151 11.22 -0.35 -1.15
CA HIS A 151 10.37 -1.27 -1.89
C HIS A 151 10.14 -2.56 -1.10
N SER A 152 11.22 -3.25 -0.73
CA SER A 152 11.17 -4.49 0.04
C SER A 152 10.53 -4.31 1.42
N LEU A 153 10.78 -3.18 2.09
CA LEU A 153 10.14 -2.84 3.36
C LEU A 153 8.62 -2.69 3.23
N GLY A 154 8.13 -2.11 2.13
CA GLY A 154 6.69 -2.03 1.88
C GLY A 154 6.04 -3.40 1.72
N GLN A 155 6.71 -4.32 1.00
CA GLN A 155 6.24 -5.70 0.83
C GLN A 155 6.22 -6.45 2.17
N LEU A 156 7.29 -6.31 2.97
CA LEU A 156 7.35 -6.83 4.33
C LEU A 156 6.16 -6.35 5.18
N PHE A 157 5.90 -5.04 5.18
CA PHE A 157 4.79 -4.49 5.95
C PHE A 157 3.45 -5.00 5.48
N HIS A 158 3.25 -5.17 4.17
CA HIS A 158 2.01 -5.72 3.63
C HIS A 158 1.77 -7.13 4.18
N SER A 159 2.72 -8.04 3.98
CA SER A 159 2.60 -9.41 4.47
C SER A 159 2.48 -9.49 5.99
N LEU A 160 3.15 -8.61 6.74
CA LEU A 160 2.99 -8.54 8.20
C LEU A 160 1.58 -8.14 8.61
N GLN A 161 0.97 -7.19 7.90
CA GLN A 161 -0.40 -6.75 8.18
C GLN A 161 -1.41 -7.84 7.82
N ASP A 162 -1.23 -8.48 6.65
CA ASP A 162 -2.03 -9.64 6.22
C ASP A 162 -2.00 -10.77 7.25
N PHE A 163 -0.85 -11.07 7.86
CA PHE A 163 -0.80 -12.06 8.94
C PHE A 163 -1.76 -11.71 10.10
N TYR A 164 -1.76 -10.45 10.57
CA TYR A 164 -2.61 -10.07 11.71
C TYR A 164 -4.09 -9.88 11.34
N SER A 165 -4.43 -9.75 10.06
CA SER A 165 -5.82 -9.67 9.59
C SER A 165 -6.40 -11.00 9.11
N HIS A 166 -5.57 -11.93 8.64
CA HIS A 166 -6.01 -13.19 8.04
C HIS A 166 -5.73 -14.41 8.93
N SER A 167 -4.85 -14.30 9.93
CA SER A 167 -4.72 -15.35 10.95
C SER A 167 -5.70 -15.14 12.11
N ASN A 168 -5.95 -16.19 12.87
CA ASN A 168 -6.74 -16.13 14.10
C ASN A 168 -5.94 -15.61 15.33
N TRP A 169 -4.74 -15.03 15.14
CA TRP A 169 -3.86 -14.63 16.25
C TRP A 169 -4.55 -13.66 17.22
N VAL A 170 -5.21 -12.64 16.68
CA VAL A 170 -5.92 -11.62 17.47
C VAL A 170 -7.17 -12.20 18.13
N GLU A 171 -7.89 -13.07 17.43
CA GLU A 171 -9.10 -13.77 17.87
C GLU A 171 -8.81 -14.73 19.04
N MET A 172 -7.60 -15.32 19.07
CA MET A 172 -7.11 -16.11 20.20
C MET A 172 -6.79 -15.25 21.45
N GLY A 173 -7.03 -13.93 21.39
CA GLY A 173 -6.80 -13.00 22.48
C GLY A 173 -5.34 -12.60 22.65
N GLN A 174 -4.47 -12.94 21.69
CA GLN A 174 -3.07 -12.55 21.72
C GLN A 174 -2.93 -11.05 21.46
N ARG A 175 -2.12 -10.38 22.30
CA ARG A 175 -1.84 -8.94 22.20
C ARG A 175 -0.36 -8.62 22.03
N SER A 176 0.50 -9.62 22.17
CA SER A 176 1.93 -9.51 21.94
C SER A 176 2.28 -9.80 20.48
N ILE A 177 3.49 -9.39 20.10
CA ILE A 177 4.08 -9.71 18.80
C ILE A 177 4.26 -11.23 18.70
N TYR A 178 3.83 -11.83 17.59
CA TYR A 178 4.14 -13.23 17.31
C TYR A 178 5.60 -13.35 16.86
N LEU A 179 6.51 -13.59 17.82
CA LEU A 179 7.95 -13.55 17.58
C LEU A 179 8.41 -14.57 16.52
N HIS A 180 7.74 -15.72 16.43
CA HIS A 180 8.06 -16.77 15.47
C HIS A 180 8.03 -16.27 14.01
N LEU A 181 7.29 -15.20 13.68
CA LEU A 181 7.26 -14.62 12.33
C LEU A 181 8.66 -14.30 11.79
N LEU A 182 9.50 -13.67 12.61
CA LEU A 182 10.84 -13.22 12.21
C LEU A 182 11.96 -13.98 12.92
N GLN A 183 11.65 -14.74 13.97
CA GLN A 183 12.61 -15.50 14.77
C GLN A 183 12.23 -16.99 14.74
N PRO A 184 12.72 -17.77 13.76
CA PRO A 184 12.36 -19.20 13.62
C PRO A 184 12.70 -20.05 14.85
N GLU A 185 13.60 -19.59 15.70
CA GLU A 185 14.01 -20.25 16.93
C GLU A 185 12.97 -20.11 18.06
N GLU A 186 12.11 -19.11 17.99
CA GLU A 186 11.04 -18.91 18.96
C GLU A 186 9.94 -19.97 18.79
N PRO A 187 9.22 -20.37 19.85
CA PRO A 187 8.17 -21.38 19.73
C PRO A 187 7.05 -20.95 18.79
N ALA A 188 6.66 -21.84 17.87
CA ALA A 188 5.49 -21.64 17.03
C ALA A 188 4.21 -21.90 17.84
N VAL A 189 3.21 -21.03 17.67
CA VAL A 189 1.85 -21.22 18.14
C VAL A 189 1.00 -21.56 16.92
N PRO A 190 0.21 -22.65 16.96
CA PRO A 190 -0.70 -22.97 15.87
C PRO A 190 -1.71 -21.83 15.68
N VAL A 191 -1.59 -21.14 14.55
CA VAL A 191 -2.68 -20.31 14.01
C VAL A 191 -3.52 -21.23 13.11
N ALA A 192 -4.85 -21.17 13.23
CA ALA A 192 -5.74 -22.25 12.79
C ALA A 192 -5.92 -22.35 11.28
N GLU A 193 -6.12 -23.58 10.80
CA GLU A 193 -7.07 -23.89 9.73
C GLU A 193 -8.50 -23.73 10.29
N VAL A 194 -9.36 -22.95 9.63
CA VAL A 194 -10.76 -22.81 10.01
C VAL A 194 -11.46 -24.18 9.94
N PRO A 195 -12.24 -24.61 10.96
CA PRO A 195 -12.93 -25.89 10.92
C PRO A 195 -13.83 -25.96 9.68
N GLN A 196 -13.70 -27.03 8.89
CA GLN A 196 -14.71 -27.36 7.88
C GLN A 196 -16.03 -27.61 8.61
N MET A 197 -16.97 -26.67 8.49
CA MET A 197 -18.38 -26.88 8.78
C MET A 197 -19.07 -27.49 7.57
#